data_AF-A0A4Y2K2D7-F1
#
_entry.id   AF-A0A4Y2K2D7-F1
#
_cell.length_a   1.000
_cell.length_b   1.000
_cell.length_c   1.000
_cell.angle_alpha   90.00
_cell.angle_beta   90.00
_cell.angle_gamma   90.00
#
_symmetry.space_group_name_H-M   'P 1'
#
loop_
_entity.id
_entity.type
_entity.pdbx_description
1 polymer ?
#
loop_
_entity_poly.entity_id
_entity_poly.type
_entity_poly.pdbx_seq_one_letter_code
_entity_poly.pdbx_strand_id
1 'polypeptide(L)'
;MRISRAHKWHPYELQMLQHLTEDDPDSRMEFCRTKLYVLLSLSLYDVGAAFCVLTNDIWAYQWSAKVNDNITVFQAELTALHEAVIYATHLPSHNTSKIHVDNRASIMASSNSKSTNETARKSFKILLTNPRITVSWVKAHAGNIGNGEQTNWQKTQRNNAYSLIKLPKPHIEGPLRKRMLEEWQTSWKNGDTGRKIYNIMPSVSLRPTNWIREDIIFSSQHGPFPAYLKRFHLSDSDFCSCGGIGTALHYATECILTVPWHMRKPAPNFEQEWLKKVANNLVSRQKIRGIIKFMSENRYLFRPP
;
A
#
# COMPACT_ATOMS: atom_id res chain seq x y z
N MET A 1 31.25 5.86 -5.38
CA MET A 1 31.14 7.08 -4.56
C MET A 1 30.03 7.96 -5.16
N ARG A 2 28.78 7.84 -4.67
CA ARG A 2 27.65 8.67 -5.12
C ARG A 2 27.33 9.64 -4.00
N ILE A 3 27.60 10.92 -4.23
CA ILE A 3 27.31 12.02 -3.33
C ILE A 3 25.78 12.16 -3.26
N SER A 4 25.21 11.93 -2.08
CA SER A 4 23.81 12.17 -1.78
C SER A 4 23.50 13.65 -1.96
N ARG A 5 22.56 13.98 -2.85
CA ARG A 5 21.93 15.31 -2.88
C ARG A 5 21.24 15.51 -1.54
N ALA A 6 21.85 16.32 -0.67
CA ALA A 6 21.16 16.91 0.46
C ALA A 6 19.96 17.68 -0.09
N HIS A 7 18.75 17.25 0.28
CA HIS A 7 17.56 18.06 0.09
C HIS A 7 17.76 19.33 0.92
N LYS A 8 18.11 20.43 0.26
CA LYS A 8 18.03 21.76 0.86
C LYS A 8 16.55 22.03 1.12
N TRP A 9 16.17 22.01 2.39
CA TRP A 9 14.87 22.45 2.86
C TRP A 9 14.65 23.90 2.40
N HIS A 10 13.45 24.21 1.92
CA HIS A 10 13.10 25.56 1.48
C HIS A 10 13.00 26.48 2.72
N PRO A 11 13.47 27.75 2.67
CA PRO A 11 13.46 28.66 3.83
C PRO A 11 12.11 28.81 4.54
N TYR A 12 11.01 28.62 3.81
CA TYR A 12 9.64 28.63 4.36
C TYR A 12 9.25 27.39 5.18
N GLU A 13 9.81 26.20 4.89
CA GLU A 13 9.58 24.99 5.71
C GLU A 13 10.32 25.11 7.07
N LEU A 14 11.42 25.86 7.10
CA LEU A 14 12.16 26.21 8.31
C LEU A 14 11.42 27.25 9.18
N GLN A 15 10.69 28.19 8.58
CA GLN A 15 9.85 29.14 9.33
C GLN A 15 8.67 28.46 10.06
N MET A 16 8.07 27.41 9.49
CA MET A 16 7.01 26.66 10.18
C MET A 16 7.53 25.77 11.32
N LEU A 17 8.78 25.30 11.22
CA LEU A 17 9.46 24.62 12.33
C LEU A 17 9.72 25.56 13.53
N GLN A 18 9.72 26.89 13.34
CA GLN A 18 9.88 27.86 14.43
C GLN A 18 8.63 28.02 15.32
N HIS A 19 7.46 27.52 14.89
CA HIS A 19 6.24 27.50 15.71
C HIS A 19 6.08 26.20 16.52
N LEU A 20 7.03 25.26 16.42
CA LEU A 20 7.13 24.08 17.26
C LEU A 20 8.01 24.40 18.46
N THR A 21 7.50 25.21 19.39
CA THR A 21 8.14 25.34 20.70
C THR A 21 7.77 24.13 21.54
N GLU A 22 8.76 23.34 21.96
CA GLU A 22 8.62 22.64 23.24
C GLU A 22 8.45 23.78 24.26
N ASP A 23 7.27 23.88 24.89
CA ASP A 23 7.08 24.85 25.96
C ASP A 23 8.09 24.47 27.07
N ASP A 24 9.17 25.24 27.18
CA ASP A 24 10.00 25.30 28.38
C ASP A 24 9.09 25.88 29.47
N PRO A 25 8.85 25.16 30.58
CA PRO A 25 7.90 25.58 31.61
C PRO A 25 8.22 26.96 32.23
N ASP A 26 9.45 27.48 32.05
CA ASP A 26 9.86 28.83 32.49
C ASP A 26 9.95 29.88 31.37
N SER A 27 9.65 29.51 30.12
CA SER A 27 9.70 30.46 29.00
C SER A 27 8.44 31.33 28.94
N ARG A 28 8.55 32.54 29.52
CA ARG A 28 7.74 33.75 29.27
C ARG A 28 6.28 33.50 28.88
N MET A 29 5.41 33.61 29.89
CA MET A 29 3.95 33.61 29.79
C MET A 29 3.43 34.54 28.68
N GLU A 30 3.29 34.03 27.46
CA GLU A 30 2.66 34.74 26.35
C GLU A 30 1.14 34.74 26.61
N PHE A 31 0.58 35.94 26.83
CA PHE A 31 -0.86 36.14 26.99
C PHE A 31 -1.58 35.87 25.66
N CYS A 32 -1.83 34.60 25.34
CA CYS A 32 -2.83 34.23 24.34
C CYS A 32 -4.22 34.27 24.97
N ARG A 33 -5.12 35.09 24.40
CA ARG A 33 -6.46 35.31 24.94
C ARG A 33 -7.35 34.07 24.83
N THR A 34 -7.13 33.23 23.82
CA THR A 34 -7.89 31.99 23.59
C THR A 34 -6.97 30.80 23.43
N LYS A 35 -7.18 29.77 24.26
CA LYS A 35 -6.45 28.50 24.24
C LYS A 35 -7.43 27.40 23.85
N LEU A 36 -7.08 26.58 22.87
CA LEU A 36 -7.85 25.41 22.47
C LEU A 36 -7.07 24.16 22.85
N TYR A 37 -7.75 23.12 23.31
CA TYR A 37 -7.12 21.83 23.62
C TYR A 37 -7.79 20.73 22.80
N VAL A 38 -6.99 19.99 22.04
CA VAL A 38 -7.41 18.89 21.17
C VAL A 38 -7.12 17.58 21.85
N LEU A 39 -8.12 16.69 21.88
CA LEU A 39 -8.11 15.53 22.74
C LEU A 39 -8.82 14.33 22.11
N LEU A 40 -8.44 13.16 22.59
CA LEU A 40 -9.16 11.93 22.35
C LEU A 40 -10.30 11.77 23.34
N SER A 41 -11.50 11.51 22.83
CA SER A 41 -12.64 11.06 23.62
C SER A 41 -12.72 9.54 23.55
N LEU A 42 -12.84 8.86 24.69
CA LEU A 42 -12.98 7.41 24.78
C LEU A 42 -14.17 7.11 25.67
N SER A 43 -15.21 6.48 25.11
CA SER A 43 -16.22 5.79 25.91
C SER A 43 -15.79 4.32 26.10
N LEU A 44 -16.46 3.59 27.01
CA LEU A 44 -16.20 2.15 27.23
C LEU A 44 -16.28 1.29 25.96
N TYR A 45 -16.88 1.80 24.88
CA TYR A 45 -17.09 1.07 23.63
C TYR A 45 -16.69 1.82 22.36
N ASP A 46 -16.40 3.13 22.41
CA ASP A 46 -16.17 3.94 21.20
C ASP A 46 -15.01 4.93 21.33
N VAL A 47 -14.27 5.10 20.23
CA VAL A 47 -13.31 6.19 20.04
C VAL A 47 -14.05 7.42 19.49
N GLY A 48 -13.72 8.60 20.00
CA GLY A 48 -14.32 9.89 19.65
C GLY A 48 -13.25 10.96 19.47
N ALA A 49 -13.58 11.98 18.69
CA ALA A 49 -12.76 13.18 18.50
C ALA A 49 -13.35 14.31 19.37
N ALA A 50 -12.53 15.07 20.09
CA ALA A 50 -13.01 16.20 20.88
C ALA A 50 -12.00 17.35 20.99
N PHE A 51 -12.51 18.57 21.16
CA PHE A 51 -11.69 19.69 21.59
C PHE A 51 -12.47 20.60 22.54
N CYS A 52 -11.77 21.35 23.38
CA CYS A 52 -12.35 22.40 24.20
C CYS A 52 -11.65 23.75 24.00
N VAL A 53 -12.32 24.81 24.41
CA VAL A 53 -11.88 26.19 24.24
C VAL A 53 -11.96 26.89 25.59
N LEU A 54 -10.84 27.48 25.98
CA LEU A 54 -10.71 28.36 27.13
C LEU A 54 -10.41 29.78 26.64
N THR A 55 -11.15 30.76 27.12
CA THR A 55 -10.90 32.18 26.88
C THR A 55 -10.57 32.84 28.20
N ASN A 56 -9.40 33.47 28.30
CA ASN A 56 -8.85 33.99 29.57
C ASN A 56 -8.86 32.93 30.69
N ASP A 57 -8.48 31.68 30.36
CA ASP A 57 -8.47 30.53 31.27
C ASP A 57 -9.85 30.16 31.86
N ILE A 58 -10.94 30.71 31.29
CA ILE A 58 -12.32 30.36 31.61
C ILE A 58 -12.90 29.51 30.47
N TRP A 59 -13.63 28.46 30.83
CA TRP A 59 -14.34 27.61 29.88
C TRP A 59 -15.32 28.39 29.01
N ALA A 60 -15.17 28.27 27.68
CA ALA A 60 -15.99 29.00 26.72
C ALA A 60 -16.79 28.07 25.80
N TYR A 61 -16.19 26.96 25.35
CA TYR A 61 -16.84 26.07 24.38
C TYR A 61 -16.24 24.66 24.40
N GLN A 62 -17.03 23.67 23.96
CA GLN A 62 -16.60 22.29 23.75
C GLN A 62 -17.24 21.72 22.49
N TRP A 63 -16.46 20.92 21.77
CA TRP A 63 -16.91 20.11 20.65
C TRP A 63 -16.49 18.65 20.86
N SER A 64 -17.37 17.73 20.46
CA SER A 64 -17.08 16.30 20.45
C SER A 64 -17.89 15.61 19.38
N ALA A 65 -17.34 14.57 18.77
CA ALA A 65 -18.06 13.73 17.83
C ALA A 65 -17.67 12.26 17.95
N LYS A 66 -18.66 11.37 17.76
CA LYS A 66 -18.42 9.94 17.62
C LYS A 66 -17.82 9.66 16.24
N VAL A 67 -16.67 8.99 16.21
CA VAL A 67 -16.03 8.54 14.98
C VAL A 67 -16.28 7.04 14.78
N ASN A 68 -16.23 6.56 13.54
CA ASN A 68 -16.47 5.16 13.19
C ASN A 68 -15.47 4.22 13.88
N ASP A 69 -15.94 3.06 14.36
CA ASP A 69 -15.17 2.04 15.09
C ASP A 69 -13.91 1.56 14.36
N ASN A 70 -13.86 1.68 13.02
CA ASN A 70 -12.72 1.30 12.19
C ASN A 70 -11.61 2.38 12.11
N ILE A 71 -11.75 3.48 12.84
CA ILE A 71 -10.84 4.63 12.78
C ILE A 71 -9.78 4.52 13.88
N THR A 72 -8.53 4.76 13.48
CA THR A 72 -7.40 4.76 14.44
C THR A 72 -7.43 5.98 15.37
N VAL A 73 -6.84 5.85 16.56
CA VAL A 73 -6.64 6.96 17.51
C VAL A 73 -6.04 8.20 16.83
N PHE A 74 -5.00 7.99 16.01
CA PHE A 74 -4.38 9.06 15.22
C PHE A 74 -5.37 9.82 14.32
N GLN A 75 -6.28 9.12 13.65
CA GLN A 75 -7.28 9.74 12.79
C GLN A 75 -8.36 10.48 13.59
N ALA A 76 -8.73 9.98 14.77
CA ALA A 76 -9.66 10.65 15.67
C ALA A 76 -9.08 11.99 16.16
N GLU A 77 -7.84 11.98 16.64
CA GLU A 77 -7.15 13.19 17.11
C GLU A 77 -6.84 14.17 15.97
N LEU A 78 -6.47 13.67 14.79
CA LEU A 78 -6.28 14.52 13.61
C LEU A 78 -7.59 15.19 13.18
N THR A 79 -8.73 14.51 13.33
CA THR A 79 -10.06 15.09 13.09
C THR A 79 -10.37 16.17 14.12
N ALA A 80 -10.12 15.90 15.40
CA ALA A 80 -10.31 16.88 16.46
C ALA A 80 -9.44 18.14 16.25
N LEU A 81 -8.18 17.96 15.83
CA LEU A 81 -7.29 19.05 15.47
C LEU A 81 -7.83 19.85 14.28
N HIS A 82 -8.30 19.17 13.24
CA HIS A 82 -8.85 19.84 12.07
C HIS A 82 -10.05 20.74 12.42
N GLU A 83 -10.97 20.25 13.25
CA GLU A 83 -12.13 21.00 13.71
C GLU A 83 -11.75 22.15 14.64
N ALA A 84 -10.74 21.96 15.52
CA ALA A 84 -10.21 23.04 16.35
C ALA A 84 -9.57 24.15 15.50
N VAL A 85 -8.86 23.79 14.42
CA VAL A 85 -8.29 24.74 13.46
C VAL A 85 -9.39 25.52 12.74
N ILE A 86 -10.45 24.85 12.27
CA ILE A 86 -11.61 25.51 11.65
C ILE A 86 -12.30 26.44 12.65
N TYR A 87 -12.51 26.00 13.89
CA TYR A 87 -13.10 26.85 14.92
C TYR A 87 -12.25 28.11 15.15
N ALA A 88 -10.92 27.94 15.24
CA ALA A 88 -10.00 29.05 15.47
C ALA A 88 -10.00 30.09 14.34
N THR A 89 -10.32 29.74 13.09
CA THR A 89 -10.45 30.73 12.00
C THR A 89 -11.67 31.63 12.14
N HIS A 90 -12.71 31.18 12.84
CA HIS A 90 -13.93 31.96 13.08
C HIS A 90 -13.83 32.87 14.31
N LEU A 91 -12.74 32.77 15.08
CA LEU A 91 -12.50 33.66 16.22
C LEU A 91 -12.14 35.09 15.76
N PRO A 92 -12.50 36.12 16.54
CA PRO A 92 -12.24 37.52 16.18
C PRO A 92 -10.78 37.79 15.81
N SER A 93 -10.57 38.63 14.79
CA SER A 93 -9.27 38.83 14.14
C SER A 93 -8.15 39.42 15.02
N HIS A 94 -8.52 40.02 16.15
CA HIS A 94 -7.60 40.64 17.11
C HIS A 94 -7.06 39.67 18.17
N ASN A 95 -7.54 38.43 18.22
CA ASN A 95 -7.06 37.42 19.17
C ASN A 95 -6.04 36.48 18.50
N THR A 96 -4.98 36.17 19.22
CA THR A 96 -4.10 35.03 18.95
C THR A 96 -4.70 33.78 19.57
N SER A 97 -4.66 32.68 18.82
CA SER A 97 -5.21 31.39 19.24
C SER A 97 -4.08 30.38 19.33
N LYS A 98 -3.89 29.78 20.51
CA LYS A 98 -2.94 28.67 20.72
C LYS A 98 -3.72 27.37 20.85
N ILE A 99 -3.47 26.43 19.94
CA ILE A 99 -4.04 25.08 19.96
C ILE A 99 -3.01 24.16 20.59
N HIS A 100 -3.40 23.47 21.64
CA HIS A 100 -2.58 22.50 22.37
C HIS A 100 -3.03 21.09 21.98
N VAL A 101 -2.07 20.25 21.58
CA VAL A 101 -2.32 18.87 21.15
C VAL A 101 -1.33 17.95 21.87
N ASP A 102 -1.80 16.81 22.37
CA ASP A 102 -0.97 15.82 23.05
C ASP A 102 -0.37 14.75 22.11
N ASN A 103 -1.00 14.50 20.96
CA ASN A 103 -0.45 13.64 19.91
C ASN A 103 0.50 14.38 18.94
N ARG A 104 1.81 14.15 19.11
CA ARG A 104 2.86 14.66 18.21
C ARG A 104 2.65 14.27 16.74
N ALA A 105 2.11 13.07 16.46
CA ALA A 105 1.89 12.61 15.10
C ALA A 105 0.87 13.49 14.35
N SER A 106 -0.19 13.94 15.01
CA SER A 106 -1.21 14.83 14.43
C SER A 106 -0.64 16.19 14.05
N ILE A 107 0.25 16.73 14.88
CA ILE A 107 0.97 17.98 14.61
C ILE A 107 1.91 17.80 13.42
N MET A 108 2.73 16.74 13.42
CA MET A 108 3.67 16.45 12.33
C MET A 108 2.96 16.27 10.98
N ALA A 109 1.83 15.55 10.98
CA ALA A 109 1.04 15.34 9.77
C ALA A 109 0.45 16.67 9.25
N SER A 110 -0.08 17.51 10.14
CA SER A 110 -0.72 18.79 9.80
C SER A 110 0.26 19.91 9.45
N SER A 111 1.54 19.72 9.77
CA SER A 111 2.64 20.63 9.40
C SER A 111 3.29 20.24 8.06
N ASN A 112 2.84 19.14 7.43
CA ASN A 112 3.42 18.62 6.19
C ASN A 112 2.50 18.84 4.98
N SER A 113 2.88 19.75 4.09
CA SER A 113 2.17 20.04 2.84
C SER A 113 1.99 18.82 1.92
N LYS A 114 2.86 17.80 2.04
CA LYS A 114 2.88 16.57 1.24
C LYS A 114 2.28 15.37 1.96
N SER A 115 1.57 15.57 3.07
CA SER A 115 0.92 14.48 3.79
C SER A 115 -0.01 13.68 2.87
N THR A 116 0.03 12.36 2.95
CA THR A 116 -0.86 11.46 2.20
C THR A 116 -2.31 11.57 2.68
N ASN A 117 -2.50 12.01 3.93
CA ASN A 117 -3.81 12.21 4.56
C ASN A 117 -4.45 13.54 4.11
N GLU A 118 -5.69 13.48 3.60
CA GLU A 118 -6.41 14.66 3.10
C GLU A 118 -6.75 15.68 4.20
N THR A 119 -7.18 15.22 5.37
CA THR A 119 -7.51 16.07 6.53
C THR A 119 -6.29 16.85 7.01
N ALA A 120 -5.12 16.19 7.06
CA ALA A 120 -3.86 16.85 7.40
C ALA A 120 -3.51 17.95 6.39
N ARG A 121 -3.65 17.70 5.08
CA ARG A 121 -3.41 18.72 4.04
C ARG A 121 -4.38 19.90 4.12
N LYS A 122 -5.65 19.66 4.46
CA LYS A 122 -6.63 20.73 4.67
C LYS A 122 -6.25 21.60 5.87
N SER A 123 -5.91 20.98 6.99
CA SER A 123 -5.42 21.69 8.19
C SER A 123 -4.17 22.51 7.89
N PHE A 124 -3.19 21.94 7.19
CA PHE A 124 -1.98 22.64 6.75
C PHE A 124 -2.30 23.93 5.98
N LYS A 125 -3.20 23.85 4.99
CA LYS A 125 -3.61 25.02 4.19
C LYS A 125 -4.25 26.11 5.03
N ILE A 126 -5.10 25.75 5.99
CA ILE A 126 -5.77 26.71 6.87
C ILE A 126 -4.77 27.40 7.80
N LEU A 127 -3.86 26.64 8.40
CA LEU A 127 -2.81 27.19 9.26
C LEU A 127 -1.89 28.15 8.49
N LEU A 128 -1.56 27.81 7.24
CA LEU A 128 -0.72 28.65 6.39
C LEU A 128 -1.37 30.01 6.08
N THR A 129 -2.69 30.07 5.93
CA THR A 129 -3.41 31.32 5.65
C THR A 129 -3.78 32.11 6.91
N ASN A 130 -3.57 31.55 8.10
CA ASN A 130 -3.96 32.13 9.39
C ASN A 130 -2.78 32.15 10.38
N PRO A 131 -1.81 33.07 10.23
CA PRO A 131 -0.60 33.13 11.06
C PRO A 131 -0.86 33.42 12.55
N ARG A 132 -2.08 33.82 12.91
CA ARG A 132 -2.52 34.05 14.30
C ARG A 132 -2.86 32.76 15.06
N ILE A 133 -2.98 31.64 14.34
CA ILE A 133 -3.28 30.32 14.91
C ILE A 133 -1.97 29.56 15.03
N THR A 134 -1.59 29.24 16.26
CA THR A 134 -0.39 28.44 16.55
C THR A 134 -0.81 27.07 17.08
N VAL A 135 -0.07 26.03 16.70
CA VAL A 135 -0.30 24.66 17.18
C VAL A 135 0.94 24.22 17.96
N SER A 136 0.76 23.84 19.21
CA SER A 136 1.82 23.47 20.14
C SER A 136 1.57 22.10 20.74
N TRP A 137 2.65 21.39 21.04
CA TRP A 137 2.57 20.10 21.71
C TRP A 137 2.51 20.31 23.23
N VAL A 138 1.61 19.58 23.88
CA VAL A 138 1.54 19.53 25.35
C VAL A 138 1.59 18.10 25.84
N LYS A 139 2.23 17.86 26.99
CA LYS A 139 2.25 16.53 27.58
C LYS A 139 0.88 16.19 28.18
N ALA A 140 0.36 15.00 27.88
CA ALA A 140 -0.82 14.44 28.52
C ALA A 140 -0.64 14.38 30.05
N HIS A 141 -1.69 14.71 30.82
CA HIS A 141 -1.74 14.63 32.29
C HIS A 141 -0.75 15.53 33.06
N ALA A 142 -0.27 16.62 32.46
CA ALA A 142 0.64 17.57 33.10
C ALA A 142 -0.01 18.51 34.14
N GLY A 143 -1.28 18.30 34.53
CA GLY A 143 -1.96 19.12 35.55
C GLY A 143 -2.46 20.50 35.10
N ASN A 144 -2.29 20.87 33.83
CA ASN A 144 -2.84 22.13 33.29
C ASN A 144 -4.39 22.10 33.30
N ILE A 145 -5.04 23.24 33.60
CA ILE A 145 -6.49 23.40 33.82
C ILE A 145 -7.33 22.68 32.75
N GLY A 146 -6.96 22.81 31.48
CA GLY A 146 -7.61 22.07 30.39
C GLY A 146 -7.46 20.56 30.55
N ASN A 147 -6.23 20.06 30.68
CA ASN A 147 -5.89 18.63 30.64
C ASN A 147 -6.27 17.84 31.92
N GLY A 148 -6.22 18.48 33.09
CA GLY A 148 -6.41 17.83 34.40
C GLY A 148 -7.87 17.58 34.78
N GLU A 149 -8.76 18.53 34.51
CA GLU A 149 -10.21 18.40 34.78
C GLU A 149 -10.94 17.52 33.75
N GLN A 150 -10.24 17.11 32.70
CA GLN A 150 -10.81 16.47 31.51
C GLN A 150 -11.10 14.97 31.67
N THR A 151 -10.42 14.28 32.58
CA THR A 151 -10.58 12.84 32.83
C THR A 151 -11.99 12.47 33.29
N ASN A 152 -12.75 13.42 33.86
CA ASN A 152 -14.12 13.20 34.29
C ASN A 152 -15.15 13.34 33.14
N TRP A 153 -14.78 14.02 32.03
CA TRP A 153 -15.70 14.44 30.95
C TRP A 153 -15.70 13.54 29.71
N GLN A 154 -14.78 12.58 29.61
CA GLN A 154 -14.81 11.53 28.58
C GLN A 154 -16.13 10.72 28.59
N LYS A 155 -17.00 10.92 29.59
CA LYS A 155 -18.28 10.24 29.81
C LYS A 155 -19.51 10.96 29.23
N THR A 156 -19.41 12.20 28.75
CA THR A 156 -20.59 12.96 28.27
C THR A 156 -20.58 13.10 26.75
N GLN A 157 -20.90 12.01 26.05
CA GLN A 157 -21.09 12.04 24.59
C GLN A 157 -22.37 12.81 24.23
N ARG A 158 -22.24 13.82 23.36
CA ARG A 158 -23.40 14.39 22.63
C ARG A 158 -23.51 13.63 21.29
N ASN A 159 -24.65 12.97 21.07
CA ASN A 159 -24.95 12.05 19.97
C ASN A 159 -25.02 12.71 18.57
N ASN A 160 -23.93 13.32 18.10
CA ASN A 160 -23.80 13.70 16.69
C ASN A 160 -22.77 12.77 16.05
N ALA A 161 -23.25 11.78 15.29
CA ALA A 161 -22.39 10.89 14.51
C ALA A 161 -21.65 11.69 13.44
N TYR A 162 -20.33 11.75 13.50
CA TYR A 162 -19.51 12.37 12.45
C TYR A 162 -19.31 11.36 11.32
N SER A 163 -20.21 11.37 10.34
CA SER A 163 -20.22 10.42 9.22
C SER A 163 -19.21 10.75 8.10
N LEU A 164 -18.39 11.79 8.25
CA LEU A 164 -17.59 12.36 7.14
C LEU A 164 -16.13 11.88 7.06
N ILE A 165 -15.72 10.87 7.81
CA ILE A 165 -14.36 10.31 7.67
C ILE A 165 -14.40 9.19 6.63
N LYS A 166 -13.97 9.53 5.40
CA LYS A 166 -13.72 8.53 4.35
C LYS A 166 -12.62 7.59 4.83
N LEU A 167 -12.88 6.27 4.79
CA LEU A 167 -11.87 5.26 5.09
C LEU A 167 -10.64 5.47 4.18
N PRO A 168 -9.40 5.41 4.72
CA PRO A 168 -8.21 5.48 3.89
C PRO A 168 -8.22 4.39 2.82
N LYS A 169 -7.85 4.71 1.58
CA LYS A 169 -7.76 3.73 0.48
C LYS A 169 -7.03 2.43 0.86
N PRO A 170 -5.89 2.45 1.59
CA PRO A 170 -5.21 1.21 2.00
C PRO A 170 -6.08 0.28 2.86
N HIS A 171 -6.99 0.84 3.67
CA HIS A 171 -7.88 0.06 4.53
C HIS A 171 -8.91 -0.72 3.72
N ILE A 172 -9.33 -0.20 2.56
CA ILE A 172 -10.25 -0.88 1.63
C ILE A 172 -9.48 -1.83 0.69
N GLU A 173 -8.31 -1.40 0.20
CA GLU A 173 -7.53 -2.19 -0.76
C GLU A 173 -7.03 -3.52 -0.20
N GLY A 174 -6.61 -3.56 1.08
CA GLY A 174 -6.11 -4.78 1.72
C GLY A 174 -7.11 -5.93 1.69
N PRO A 175 -8.31 -5.76 2.28
CA PRO A 175 -9.38 -6.76 2.26
C PRO A 175 -9.81 -7.19 0.86
N LEU A 176 -9.94 -6.24 -0.08
CA LEU A 176 -10.31 -6.55 -1.46
C LEU A 176 -9.25 -7.38 -2.17
N ARG A 177 -7.96 -7.01 -2.04
CA ARG A 177 -6.85 -7.79 -2.60
C ARG A 177 -6.80 -9.20 -2.01
N LYS A 178 -7.05 -9.34 -0.70
CA LYS A 178 -7.10 -10.64 -0.03
C LYS A 178 -8.21 -11.52 -0.62
N ARG A 179 -9.44 -11.01 -0.69
CA ARG A 179 -10.58 -11.75 -1.27
C ARG A 179 -10.33 -12.15 -2.72
N MET A 180 -9.87 -11.21 -3.55
CA MET A 180 -9.54 -11.46 -4.95
C MET A 180 -8.49 -12.59 -5.09
N LEU A 181 -7.45 -12.60 -4.26
CA LEU A 181 -6.43 -13.67 -4.28
C LEU A 181 -7.00 -15.02 -3.83
N GLU A 182 -7.88 -15.05 -2.84
CA GLU A 182 -8.53 -16.29 -2.36
C GLU A 182 -9.45 -16.89 -3.43
N GLU A 183 -10.27 -16.05 -4.07
CA GLU A 183 -11.13 -16.45 -5.20
C GLU A 183 -10.31 -16.93 -6.39
N TRP A 184 -9.26 -16.19 -6.77
CA TRP A 184 -8.37 -16.59 -7.85
C TRP A 184 -7.64 -17.90 -7.54
N GLN A 185 -7.15 -18.08 -6.32
CA GLN A 185 -6.50 -19.32 -5.90
C GLN A 185 -7.47 -20.51 -5.93
N THR A 186 -8.73 -20.30 -5.57
CA THR A 186 -9.78 -21.33 -5.60
C THR A 186 -10.08 -21.75 -7.03
N SER A 187 -10.27 -20.77 -7.92
CA SER A 187 -10.42 -21.03 -9.36
C SER A 187 -9.19 -21.76 -9.93
N TRP A 188 -7.97 -21.37 -9.53
CA TRP A 188 -6.74 -22.00 -10.00
C TRP A 188 -6.60 -23.46 -9.55
N LYS A 189 -7.02 -23.78 -8.33
CA LYS A 189 -7.00 -25.16 -7.81
C LYS A 189 -8.00 -26.06 -8.53
N ASN A 190 -9.23 -25.56 -8.71
CA ASN A 190 -10.37 -26.35 -9.20
C ASN A 190 -10.53 -26.31 -10.73
N GLY A 191 -9.87 -25.38 -11.40
CA GLY A 191 -9.91 -25.25 -12.86
C GLY A 191 -9.22 -26.41 -13.58
N ASP A 192 -9.76 -26.75 -14.74
CA ASP A 192 -9.28 -27.79 -15.67
C ASP A 192 -8.29 -27.26 -16.72
N THR A 193 -8.27 -25.93 -16.91
CA THR A 193 -7.42 -25.26 -17.90
C THR A 193 -6.05 -24.97 -17.31
N GLY A 194 -4.99 -25.08 -18.12
CA GLY A 194 -3.64 -24.71 -17.69
C GLY A 194 -3.01 -25.64 -16.65
N ARG A 195 -3.51 -26.88 -16.47
CA ARG A 195 -3.00 -27.85 -15.48
C ARG A 195 -1.50 -28.09 -15.54
N LYS A 196 -0.91 -28.06 -16.73
CA LYS A 196 0.54 -28.17 -16.92
C LYS A 196 1.30 -27.06 -16.19
N ILE A 197 0.79 -25.83 -16.25
CA ILE A 197 1.35 -24.69 -15.51
C ILE A 197 1.01 -24.77 -14.02
N TYR A 198 -0.21 -25.17 -13.65
CA TYR A 198 -0.59 -25.38 -12.24
C TYR A 198 0.38 -26.32 -11.53
N ASN A 199 0.78 -27.41 -12.21
CA ASN A 199 1.71 -28.38 -11.64
C ASN A 199 3.07 -27.76 -11.30
N ILE A 200 3.51 -26.74 -12.04
CA ILE A 200 4.77 -26.02 -11.78
C ILE A 200 4.57 -24.89 -10.77
N MET A 201 3.45 -24.15 -10.89
CA MET A 201 3.10 -22.99 -10.07
C MET A 201 1.69 -23.15 -9.51
N PRO A 202 1.52 -23.90 -8.40
CA PRO A 202 0.21 -24.19 -7.82
C PRO A 202 -0.41 -23.00 -7.09
N SER A 203 0.42 -22.01 -6.74
CA SER A 203 -0.01 -20.81 -6.02
C SER A 203 -0.09 -19.59 -6.94
N VAL A 204 -1.22 -18.87 -6.90
CA VAL A 204 -1.34 -17.56 -7.57
C VAL A 204 -0.58 -16.51 -6.78
N SER A 205 -0.06 -15.50 -7.46
CA SER A 205 0.70 -14.43 -6.83
C SER A 205 0.59 -13.16 -7.66
N LEU A 206 0.55 -12.01 -6.98
CA LEU A 206 0.70 -10.70 -7.60
C LEU A 206 2.15 -10.37 -7.94
N ARG A 207 3.12 -11.13 -7.41
CA ARG A 207 4.53 -10.93 -7.70
C ARG A 207 4.85 -11.58 -9.05
N PRO A 208 5.45 -10.85 -9.99
CA PRO A 208 5.86 -11.43 -11.26
C PRO A 208 6.89 -12.54 -11.01
N THR A 209 6.81 -13.59 -11.81
CA THR A 209 7.77 -14.69 -11.77
C THR A 209 9.05 -14.28 -12.50
N ASN A 210 10.17 -14.93 -12.20
CA ASN A 210 11.43 -14.71 -12.91
C ASN A 210 11.51 -15.46 -14.26
N TRP A 211 10.35 -15.79 -14.84
CA TRP A 211 10.25 -16.47 -16.13
C TRP A 211 10.23 -15.45 -17.25
N ILE A 212 10.99 -15.73 -18.30
CA ILE A 212 10.94 -14.94 -19.53
C ILE A 212 10.03 -15.61 -20.56
N ARG A 213 9.85 -14.96 -21.71
CA ARG A 213 8.95 -15.41 -22.79
C ARG A 213 9.21 -16.86 -23.19
N GLU A 214 10.46 -17.26 -23.36
CA GLU A 214 10.87 -18.61 -23.76
C GLU A 214 10.51 -19.65 -22.70
N ASP A 215 10.69 -19.32 -21.41
CA ASP A 215 10.34 -20.20 -20.30
C ASP A 215 8.81 -20.46 -20.29
N ILE A 216 8.02 -19.42 -20.58
CA ILE A 216 6.55 -19.49 -20.66
C ILE A 216 6.12 -20.33 -21.87
N ILE A 217 6.67 -20.07 -23.06
CA ILE A 217 6.37 -20.81 -24.30
C ILE A 217 6.57 -22.31 -24.08
N PHE A 218 7.75 -22.68 -23.57
CA PHE A 218 8.09 -24.08 -23.33
C PHE A 218 7.18 -24.72 -22.27
N SER A 219 7.04 -24.09 -21.10
CA SER A 219 6.34 -24.69 -19.96
C SER A 219 4.83 -24.82 -20.19
N SER A 220 4.25 -23.86 -20.92
CA SER A 220 2.85 -23.90 -21.31
C SER A 220 2.62 -24.88 -22.48
N GLN A 221 3.69 -25.25 -23.19
CA GLN A 221 3.65 -25.97 -24.46
C GLN A 221 2.86 -25.21 -25.53
N HIS A 222 2.90 -23.87 -25.47
CA HIS A 222 2.37 -22.99 -26.51
C HIS A 222 3.49 -22.61 -27.48
N GLY A 223 3.11 -22.08 -28.64
CA GLY A 223 4.05 -21.46 -29.58
C GLY A 223 4.37 -22.36 -30.79
N PRO A 224 5.64 -22.44 -31.23
CA PRO A 224 6.00 -23.01 -32.53
C PRO A 224 6.03 -24.54 -32.56
N PHE A 225 5.34 -25.21 -31.64
CA PHE A 225 5.34 -26.66 -31.52
C PHE A 225 4.26 -27.26 -32.44
N PRO A 226 4.58 -28.14 -33.41
CA PRO A 226 3.59 -28.76 -34.28
C PRO A 226 2.40 -29.38 -33.54
N ALA A 227 2.63 -30.10 -32.43
CA ALA A 227 1.56 -30.67 -31.63
C ALA A 227 0.61 -29.61 -31.03
N TYR A 228 1.13 -28.43 -30.69
CA TYR A 228 0.30 -27.30 -30.27
C TYR A 228 -0.49 -26.73 -31.45
N LEU A 229 0.16 -26.51 -32.60
CA LEU A 229 -0.46 -25.92 -33.78
C LEU A 229 -1.60 -26.81 -34.30
N LYS A 230 -1.41 -28.14 -34.35
CA LYS A 230 -2.46 -29.09 -34.74
C LYS A 230 -3.68 -29.04 -33.82
N ARG A 231 -3.45 -29.01 -32.50
CA ARG A 231 -4.53 -28.93 -31.50
C ARG A 231 -5.38 -27.65 -31.64
N PHE A 232 -4.78 -26.56 -32.12
CA PHE A 232 -5.47 -25.29 -32.36
C PHE A 232 -5.90 -25.10 -33.83
N HIS A 233 -5.86 -26.15 -34.64
CA HIS A 233 -6.24 -26.10 -36.06
C HIS A 233 -5.44 -25.07 -36.88
N LEU A 234 -4.19 -24.81 -36.49
CA LEU A 234 -3.25 -23.92 -37.18
C LEU A 234 -2.29 -24.69 -38.11
N SER A 235 -2.30 -26.02 -38.05
CA SER A 235 -1.55 -26.91 -38.92
C SER A 235 -2.26 -28.24 -39.05
N ASP A 236 -2.04 -28.94 -40.18
CA ASP A 236 -2.59 -30.26 -40.43
C ASP A 236 -1.76 -31.41 -39.84
N SER A 237 -0.54 -31.14 -39.36
CA SER A 237 0.37 -32.15 -38.83
C SER A 237 0.89 -31.78 -37.44
N ASP A 238 0.97 -32.76 -36.55
CA ASP A 238 1.65 -32.65 -35.25
C ASP A 238 3.10 -33.14 -35.30
N PHE A 239 3.59 -33.56 -36.48
CA PHE A 239 4.95 -34.06 -36.65
C PHE A 239 5.98 -32.93 -36.75
N CYS A 240 7.13 -33.16 -36.13
CA CYS A 240 8.37 -32.45 -36.36
C CYS A 240 8.97 -32.90 -37.71
N SER A 241 9.76 -32.03 -38.34
CA SER A 241 10.48 -32.34 -39.58
C SER A 241 11.48 -33.50 -39.45
N CYS A 242 11.84 -33.91 -38.22
CA CYS A 242 12.63 -35.13 -37.98
C CYS A 242 11.78 -36.41 -37.83
N GLY A 243 10.46 -36.34 -38.03
CA GLY A 243 9.54 -37.48 -37.98
C GLY A 243 8.95 -37.83 -36.60
N GLY A 244 9.39 -37.18 -35.52
CA GLY A 244 8.80 -37.35 -34.19
C GLY A 244 7.60 -36.44 -33.94
N ILE A 245 6.83 -36.65 -32.87
CA ILE A 245 5.74 -35.73 -32.48
C ILE A 245 6.36 -34.43 -31.96
N GLY A 246 6.00 -33.29 -32.57
CA GLY A 246 6.56 -31.97 -32.32
C GLY A 246 6.11 -31.34 -30.99
N THR A 247 6.34 -32.01 -29.87
CA THR A 247 6.10 -31.50 -28.51
C THR A 247 7.32 -30.80 -27.93
N ALA A 248 7.13 -29.96 -26.91
CA ALA A 248 8.24 -29.37 -26.15
C ALA A 248 9.18 -30.43 -25.56
N LEU A 249 8.63 -31.56 -25.08
CA LEU A 249 9.42 -32.67 -24.53
C LEU A 249 10.31 -33.31 -25.60
N HIS A 250 9.77 -33.54 -26.80
CA HIS A 250 10.54 -34.10 -27.92
C HIS A 250 11.74 -33.22 -28.27
N TYR A 251 11.53 -31.91 -28.43
CA TYR A 251 12.65 -30.97 -28.69
C TYR A 251 13.65 -30.90 -27.53
N ALA A 252 13.22 -31.13 -26.30
CA ALA A 252 14.11 -31.09 -25.15
C ALA A 252 14.91 -32.38 -24.93
N THR A 253 14.53 -33.51 -25.53
CA THR A 253 15.06 -34.82 -25.12
C THR A 253 15.45 -35.76 -26.26
N GLU A 254 14.97 -35.53 -27.48
CA GLU A 254 15.09 -36.51 -28.57
C GLU A 254 15.37 -35.90 -29.95
N CYS A 255 14.83 -34.72 -30.24
CA CYS A 255 14.87 -34.16 -31.59
C CYS A 255 16.32 -33.94 -32.06
N ILE A 256 16.65 -34.48 -33.24
CA ILE A 256 18.01 -34.35 -33.81
C ILE A 256 18.40 -32.90 -34.10
N LEU A 257 17.42 -32.02 -34.31
CA LEU A 257 17.64 -30.59 -34.59
C LEU A 257 18.06 -29.79 -33.35
N THR A 258 17.87 -30.33 -32.14
CA THR A 258 18.09 -29.61 -30.87
C THR A 258 19.06 -30.34 -29.93
N VAL A 259 19.88 -31.25 -30.47
CA VAL A 259 20.89 -32.05 -29.75
C VAL A 259 21.74 -31.24 -28.75
N PRO A 260 22.25 -30.03 -29.07
CA PRO A 260 23.07 -29.26 -28.13
C PRO A 260 22.38 -28.91 -26.80
N TRP A 261 21.05 -28.89 -26.78
CA TRP A 261 20.25 -28.51 -25.61
C TRP A 261 19.52 -29.68 -24.97
N HIS A 262 19.82 -30.92 -25.37
CA HIS A 262 19.16 -32.09 -24.83
C HIS A 262 19.31 -32.19 -23.30
N MET A 263 18.23 -32.65 -22.69
CA MET A 263 18.11 -33.00 -21.29
C MET A 263 17.72 -34.48 -21.20
N ARG A 264 17.97 -35.09 -20.04
CA ARG A 264 17.65 -36.50 -19.83
C ARG A 264 16.14 -36.72 -19.99
N LYS A 265 15.75 -37.62 -20.88
CA LYS A 265 14.35 -38.02 -21.06
C LYS A 265 13.78 -38.60 -19.77
N PRO A 266 12.60 -38.15 -19.31
CA PRO A 266 11.94 -38.77 -18.16
C PRO A 266 11.35 -40.12 -18.55
N ALA A 267 11.14 -40.99 -17.56
CA ALA A 267 10.26 -42.12 -17.73
C ALA A 267 8.80 -41.62 -17.89
N PRO A 268 7.92 -42.34 -18.61
CA PRO A 268 6.60 -41.84 -19.00
C PRO A 268 5.73 -41.35 -17.83
N ASN A 269 5.84 -41.99 -16.67
CA ASN A 269 5.09 -41.65 -15.46
C ASN A 269 5.67 -40.46 -14.66
N PHE A 270 6.81 -39.89 -15.07
CA PHE A 270 7.50 -38.81 -14.37
C PHE A 270 7.63 -37.52 -15.20
N GLU A 271 6.86 -37.38 -16.28
CA GLU A 271 6.93 -36.18 -17.13
C GLU A 271 6.60 -34.91 -16.35
N GLN A 272 5.63 -34.95 -15.44
CA GLN A 272 5.22 -33.79 -14.66
C GLN A 272 6.31 -33.36 -13.67
N GLU A 273 6.87 -34.29 -12.90
CA GLU A 273 7.98 -34.04 -11.97
C GLU A 273 9.21 -33.54 -12.71
N TRP A 274 9.46 -34.08 -13.91
CA TRP A 274 10.54 -33.64 -14.78
C TRP A 274 10.35 -32.18 -15.21
N LEU A 275 9.15 -31.80 -15.66
CA LEU A 275 8.83 -30.41 -16.02
C LEU A 275 9.03 -29.47 -14.83
N LYS A 276 8.61 -29.86 -13.63
CA LYS A 276 8.84 -29.07 -12.40
C LYS A 276 10.33 -28.88 -12.12
N LYS A 277 11.14 -29.94 -12.24
CA LYS A 277 12.60 -29.87 -12.02
C LYS A 277 13.28 -28.97 -13.06
N VAL A 278 12.91 -29.14 -14.32
CA VAL A 278 13.44 -28.36 -15.45
C VAL A 278 13.09 -26.88 -15.32
N ALA A 279 11.84 -26.55 -14.98
CA ALA A 279 11.39 -25.17 -14.84
C ALA A 279 12.04 -24.44 -13.66
N ASN A 280 12.38 -25.16 -12.58
CA ASN A 280 13.03 -24.59 -11.41
C ASN A 280 14.57 -24.55 -11.50
N ASN A 281 15.19 -25.24 -12.46
CA ASN A 281 16.63 -25.28 -12.63
C ASN A 281 17.12 -24.24 -13.65
N LEU A 282 18.09 -23.39 -13.26
CA LEU A 282 18.59 -22.31 -14.13
C LEU A 282 19.28 -22.84 -15.40
N VAL A 283 20.08 -23.90 -15.29
CA VAL A 283 20.81 -24.50 -16.43
C VAL A 283 19.83 -25.12 -17.41
N SER A 284 18.82 -25.84 -16.91
CA SER A 284 17.73 -26.37 -17.72
C SER A 284 16.94 -25.26 -18.43
N ARG A 285 16.65 -24.15 -17.74
CA ARG A 285 16.02 -22.99 -18.37
C ARG A 285 16.88 -22.34 -19.44
N GLN A 286 18.20 -22.26 -19.25
CA GLN A 286 19.11 -21.79 -20.31
C GLN A 286 19.06 -22.69 -21.55
N LYS A 287 19.00 -24.02 -21.37
CA LYS A 287 18.80 -24.96 -22.48
C LYS A 287 17.46 -24.74 -23.19
N ILE A 288 16.37 -24.58 -22.43
CA ILE A 288 15.05 -24.24 -22.99
C ILE A 288 15.10 -22.97 -23.83
N ARG A 289 15.71 -21.91 -23.29
CA ARG A 289 15.85 -20.63 -24.01
C ARG A 289 16.61 -20.81 -25.31
N GLY A 290 17.67 -21.62 -25.30
CA GLY A 290 18.41 -22.01 -26.50
C GLY A 290 17.52 -22.70 -27.54
N ILE A 291 16.73 -23.68 -27.13
CA ILE A 291 15.78 -24.39 -28.02
C ILE A 291 14.78 -23.41 -28.65
N ILE A 292 14.08 -22.61 -27.84
CA ILE A 292 13.05 -21.69 -28.34
C ILE A 292 13.66 -20.64 -29.27
N LYS A 293 14.82 -20.09 -28.90
CA LYS A 293 15.53 -19.12 -29.73
C LYS A 293 15.94 -19.74 -31.06
N PHE A 294 16.55 -20.91 -31.05
CA PHE A 294 16.94 -21.64 -32.25
C PHE A 294 15.74 -21.91 -33.18
N MET A 295 14.61 -22.35 -32.63
CA MET A 295 13.37 -22.53 -33.39
C MET A 295 12.86 -21.21 -34.00
N SER A 296 12.95 -20.11 -33.26
CA SER A 296 12.48 -18.80 -33.70
C SER A 296 13.33 -18.20 -34.83
N GLU A 297 14.64 -18.47 -34.82
CA GLU A 297 15.62 -18.00 -35.82
C GLU A 297 15.61 -18.89 -37.06
N ASN A 298 15.33 -20.20 -36.91
CA ASN A 298 15.39 -21.18 -37.99
C ASN A 298 14.01 -21.73 -38.36
N ARG A 299 12.98 -20.86 -38.45
CA ARG A 299 11.58 -21.28 -38.65
C ARG A 299 11.36 -22.20 -39.85
N TYR A 300 12.16 -22.06 -40.90
CA TYR A 300 12.08 -22.88 -42.10
C TYR A 300 12.34 -24.38 -41.82
N LEU A 301 13.18 -24.70 -40.82
CA LEU A 301 13.48 -26.06 -40.38
C LEU A 301 12.37 -26.70 -39.56
N PHE A 302 11.45 -25.90 -39.03
CA PHE A 302 10.39 -26.34 -38.12
C PHE A 302 9.00 -26.13 -38.71
N ARG A 303 8.90 -25.88 -40.01
CA ARG A 303 7.60 -25.88 -40.68
C ARG A 303 7.06 -27.31 -40.71
N PRO A 304 5.78 -27.51 -40.40
CA PRO A 304 5.10 -28.77 -40.68
C PRO A 304 5.29 -29.16 -42.15
N PRO A 305 5.45 -30.47 -42.46
CA PRO A 305 5.58 -30.95 -43.84
C PRO A 305 4.41 -30.53 -44.73
#